data_AF-A0A6C0DZA1-F1
#
_entry.id   AF-A0A6C0DZA1-F1
#
_cell.length_a   1.000
_cell.length_b   1.000
_cell.length_c   1.000
_cell.angle_alpha   90.00
_cell.angle_beta   90.00
_cell.angle_gamma   90.00
#
_symmetry.space_group_name_H-M   'P 1'
#
loop_
_entity.id
_entity.type
_entity.pdbx_description
1 polymer ?
#
loop_
_entity_poly.entity_id
_entity_poly.type
_entity_poly.pdbx_seq_one_letter_code
_entity_poly.pdbx_strand_id
1 'polypeptide(L)'
;MISDKLLINLKILSKIQKNSKITRSYDGIISLDYISFYQPVKRFIGNDSRRQAVFEINSIVAEAIETFKHILNCKFINKQYIHSDEYQKCCENIQILLEEFSLAKGGVENLKFTYQNDQNTVSQLDIILLKMSTTIKDVSTKLNILNPIQHQESKLNDIDNTISDLTSIKVETPNFEEPDINMGIV
;
A
#
# COMPACT_ATOMS: atom_id res chain seq x y z
N MET A 1 -5.72 12.26 6.65
CA MET A 1 -5.67 11.81 5.24
C MET A 1 -4.24 11.93 4.78
N ILE A 2 -3.79 11.05 3.88
CA ILE A 2 -2.42 11.11 3.36
C ILE A 2 -2.31 12.36 2.48
N SER A 3 -1.22 13.11 2.62
CA SER A 3 -0.97 14.29 1.81
C SER A 3 -0.64 13.89 0.37
N ASP A 4 -1.31 14.49 -0.62
CA ASP A 4 -1.02 14.26 -2.04
C ASP A 4 0.44 14.54 -2.37
N LYS A 5 1.02 15.58 -1.75
CA LYS A 5 2.44 15.92 -1.88
C LYS A 5 3.35 14.77 -1.45
N LEU A 6 3.01 14.10 -0.34
CA LEU A 6 3.79 12.99 0.17
C LEU A 6 3.72 11.79 -0.79
N LEU A 7 2.51 11.44 -1.27
CA LEU A 7 2.33 10.36 -2.24
C LEU A 7 3.08 10.61 -3.54
N ILE A 8 2.99 11.84 -4.06
CA ILE A 8 3.74 12.28 -5.23
C ILE A 8 5.23 12.05 -4.97
N ASN A 9 5.79 12.59 -3.88
CA ASN A 9 7.20 12.45 -3.54
C ASN A 9 7.66 10.99 -3.45
N LEU A 10 6.88 10.13 -2.80
CA LEU A 10 7.19 8.69 -2.71
C LEU A 10 7.15 8.03 -4.10
N LYS A 11 6.16 8.36 -4.94
CA LYS A 11 6.11 7.89 -6.32
C LYS A 11 7.35 8.30 -7.10
N ILE A 12 7.83 9.54 -6.95
CA ILE A 12 9.03 9.95 -7.68
C ILE A 12 10.28 9.24 -7.17
N LEU A 13 10.42 9.07 -5.84
CA LEU A 13 11.48 8.25 -5.28
C LEU A 13 11.44 6.83 -5.86
N SER A 14 10.27 6.21 -5.99
CA SER A 14 10.15 4.84 -6.53
C SER A 14 10.67 4.67 -7.95
N LYS A 15 10.67 5.75 -8.74
CA LYS A 15 11.09 5.73 -10.14
C LYS A 15 12.56 6.02 -10.33
N ILE A 16 13.32 6.24 -9.26
CA ILE A 16 14.78 6.28 -9.33
C ILE A 16 15.24 4.90 -9.79
N GLN A 17 15.62 4.78 -11.05
CA GLN A 17 16.33 3.62 -11.59
C GLN A 17 17.81 3.67 -11.21
N LYS A 18 18.48 2.51 -11.25
CA LYS A 18 19.95 2.43 -11.14
C LYS A 18 20.55 3.32 -12.22
N ASN A 19 21.48 4.20 -11.84
CA ASN A 19 22.13 5.16 -12.74
C ASN A 19 21.21 6.26 -13.31
N SER A 20 19.99 6.46 -12.79
CA SER A 20 19.09 7.55 -13.21
C SER A 20 19.08 8.72 -12.23
N LYS A 21 18.63 9.90 -12.69
CA LYS A 21 18.70 11.15 -11.93
C LYS A 21 17.33 11.72 -11.58
N ILE A 22 17.29 12.35 -10.41
CA ILE A 22 16.16 13.05 -9.81
C ILE A 22 16.32 14.57 -10.00
N THR A 23 15.24 15.28 -10.31
CA THR A 23 15.18 16.76 -10.30
C THR A 23 13.92 17.26 -9.61
N ARG A 24 13.98 18.43 -8.97
CA ARG A 24 12.86 19.05 -8.24
C ARG A 24 12.35 20.29 -8.99
N SER A 25 11.03 20.44 -9.07
CA SER A 25 10.36 21.67 -9.53
C SER A 25 10.19 22.65 -8.37
N TYR A 26 10.01 23.95 -8.69
CA TYR A 26 9.96 25.07 -7.73
C TYR A 26 8.86 24.94 -6.66
N ASP A 27 7.81 24.15 -6.93
CA ASP A 27 6.66 23.94 -6.03
C ASP A 27 6.83 22.75 -5.06
N GLY A 28 8.03 22.18 -4.96
CA GLY A 28 8.33 21.12 -3.99
C GLY A 28 7.99 19.70 -4.44
N ILE A 29 7.45 19.54 -5.66
CA ILE A 29 7.20 18.27 -6.35
C ILE A 29 8.47 17.83 -7.10
N ILE A 30 8.85 16.57 -6.99
CA ILE A 30 9.96 15.98 -7.75
C ILE A 30 9.45 15.59 -9.17
N SER A 31 10.27 15.70 -10.20
CA SER A 31 9.90 15.32 -11.57
C SER A 31 10.94 14.39 -12.17
N LEU A 32 10.48 13.50 -13.06
CA LEU A 32 11.32 12.57 -13.82
C LEU A 32 11.27 13.03 -15.27
N ASP A 33 12.37 13.60 -15.74
CA ASP A 33 12.52 13.92 -17.15
C ASP A 33 12.68 12.62 -17.95
N TYR A 34 11.72 12.33 -18.82
CA TYR A 34 11.88 11.34 -19.87
C TYR A 34 12.45 12.08 -21.09
N ILE A 35 13.69 11.75 -21.45
CA ILE A 35 14.40 12.16 -22.66
C ILE A 35 15.03 13.58 -22.61
N SER A 36 16.14 13.70 -21.88
CA SER A 36 17.34 14.33 -22.43
C SER A 36 18.57 13.90 -21.62
N PHE A 37 19.40 13.04 -22.21
CA PHE A 37 20.57 12.41 -21.60
C PHE A 37 21.68 13.38 -21.13
N TYR A 38 21.47 14.70 -21.14
CA TYR A 38 22.53 15.70 -20.93
C TYR A 38 22.28 16.84 -19.92
N GLN A 39 21.08 17.01 -19.36
CA GLN A 39 20.87 17.94 -18.25
C GLN A 39 20.89 17.35 -16.83
N PRO A 40 20.94 16.02 -16.65
CA PRO A 40 21.15 15.43 -15.35
C PRO A 40 22.49 15.79 -14.69
N VAL A 41 23.58 15.55 -15.39
CA VAL A 41 24.91 15.59 -14.78
C VAL A 41 25.39 17.03 -14.53
N LYS A 42 24.78 18.01 -15.20
CA LYS A 42 25.23 19.42 -15.18
C LYS A 42 24.90 20.23 -13.91
N ARG A 43 24.08 19.71 -12.98
CA ARG A 43 23.84 20.33 -11.65
C ARG A 43 24.50 19.57 -10.47
N PHE A 44 25.29 18.54 -10.74
CA PHE A 44 26.00 17.74 -9.71
C PHE A 44 27.51 18.03 -9.62
N ILE A 45 27.98 19.10 -10.27
CA ILE A 45 29.40 19.54 -10.23
C ILE A 45 29.58 20.51 -9.04
N GLY A 46 29.34 19.99 -7.85
CA GLY A 46 29.58 20.66 -6.57
C GLY A 46 29.17 19.74 -5.41
N ASN A 47 30.07 19.45 -4.48
CA ASN A 47 29.87 18.57 -3.30
C ASN A 47 28.61 18.87 -2.46
N ASP A 48 28.01 20.05 -2.62
CA ASP A 48 26.78 20.50 -1.95
C ASP A 48 25.52 19.71 -2.40
N SER A 49 25.46 19.33 -3.67
CA SER A 49 24.29 18.66 -4.28
C SER A 49 23.96 17.27 -3.69
N ARG A 50 24.99 16.51 -3.24
CA ARG A 50 24.80 15.17 -2.66
C ARG A 50 24.21 15.24 -1.25
N ARG A 51 24.74 16.15 -0.42
CA ARG A 51 24.22 16.39 0.93
C ARG A 51 22.78 16.85 0.89
N GLN A 52 22.45 17.75 -0.03
CA GLN A 52 21.07 18.19 -0.23
C GLN A 52 20.16 17.02 -0.65
N ALA A 53 20.59 16.17 -1.59
CA ALA A 53 19.80 15.01 -2.01
C ALA A 53 19.49 14.06 -0.84
N VAL A 54 20.49 13.73 -0.03
CA VAL A 54 20.33 12.88 1.16
C VAL A 54 19.39 13.53 2.18
N PHE A 55 19.55 14.84 2.41
CA PHE A 55 18.70 15.60 3.32
C PHE A 55 17.22 15.57 2.89
N GLU A 56 16.93 15.81 1.61
CA GLU A 56 15.56 15.81 1.07
C GLU A 56 14.92 14.42 1.17
N ILE A 57 15.66 13.35 0.85
CA ILE A 57 15.17 11.98 1.00
C ILE A 57 14.86 11.69 2.46
N ASN A 58 15.75 12.05 3.39
CA ASN A 58 15.52 11.83 4.81
C ASN A 58 14.29 12.62 5.32
N SER A 59 14.06 13.83 4.80
CA SER A 59 12.87 14.62 5.12
C SER A 59 11.58 13.94 4.63
N ILE A 60 11.54 13.45 3.40
CA ILE A 60 10.37 12.71 2.86
C ILE A 60 10.13 11.43 3.66
N VAL A 61 11.19 10.70 4.00
CA VAL A 61 11.10 9.48 4.82
C VAL A 61 10.58 9.80 6.22
N ALA A 62 11.05 10.88 6.84
CA ALA A 62 10.57 11.30 8.15
C ALA A 62 9.08 11.70 8.11
N GLU A 63 8.65 12.44 7.08
CA GLU A 63 7.25 12.82 6.87
C GLU A 63 6.34 11.59 6.69
N ALA A 64 6.79 10.59 5.94
CA ALA A 64 6.08 9.32 5.78
C ALA A 64 5.95 8.55 7.11
N ILE A 65 7.05 8.44 7.87
CA ILE A 65 7.06 7.80 9.19
C ILE A 65 6.07 8.50 10.14
N GLU A 66 6.06 9.82 10.16
CA GLU A 66 5.15 10.57 11.01
C GLU A 66 3.69 10.40 10.58
N THR A 67 3.43 10.34 9.27
CA THR A 67 2.11 10.03 8.73
C THR A 67 1.63 8.64 9.15
N PHE A 68 2.50 7.62 9.10
CA PHE A 68 2.17 6.29 9.62
C PHE A 68 1.79 6.32 11.10
N LYS A 69 2.57 7.00 11.94
CA LYS A 69 2.26 7.14 13.37
C LYS A 69 0.91 7.82 13.58
N HIS A 70 0.64 8.89 12.85
CA HIS A 70 -0.63 9.60 12.96
C HIS A 70 -1.83 8.71 12.59
N ILE A 71 -1.72 7.93 11.51
CA ILE A 71 -2.82 7.03 11.11
C ILE A 71 -2.96 5.87 12.11
N LEU A 72 -1.85 5.26 12.54
CA LEU A 72 -1.86 4.14 13.50
C LEU A 72 -2.33 4.53 14.90
N ASN A 73 -2.10 5.78 15.32
CA ASN A 73 -2.57 6.31 16.60
C ASN A 73 -3.95 6.96 16.51
N CYS A 74 -4.61 6.89 15.35
CA CYS A 74 -5.95 7.43 15.20
C CYS A 74 -6.94 6.67 16.09
N LYS A 75 -7.91 7.37 16.70
CA LYS A 75 -8.92 6.79 17.59
C LYS A 75 -9.68 5.62 16.97
N PHE A 76 -9.80 5.61 15.65
CA PHE A 76 -10.51 4.59 14.89
C PHE A 76 -9.69 3.30 14.73
N ILE A 77 -8.36 3.30 14.90
CA ILE A 77 -7.54 2.08 14.88
C ILE A 77 -7.63 1.38 16.24
N ASN A 78 -8.83 0.89 16.56
CA ASN A 78 -9.12 0.10 17.76
C ASN A 78 -10.16 -0.96 17.42
N LYS A 79 -10.13 -2.08 18.14
CA LYS A 79 -11.09 -3.19 18.00
C LYS A 79 -12.56 -2.74 18.12
N GLN A 80 -12.80 -1.65 18.84
CA GLN A 80 -14.16 -1.11 19.02
C GLN A 80 -14.78 -0.53 17.74
N TYR A 81 -13.95 -0.10 16.78
CA TYR A 81 -14.40 0.55 15.54
C TYR A 81 -14.21 -0.33 14.31
N ILE A 82 -13.90 -1.62 14.49
CA ILE A 82 -13.60 -2.59 13.43
C ILE A 82 -14.58 -2.55 12.25
N HIS A 83 -15.88 -2.40 12.53
CA HIS A 83 -16.95 -2.41 11.52
C HIS A 83 -17.31 -1.01 11.01
N SER A 84 -16.53 0.01 11.36
CA SER A 84 -16.77 1.38 10.91
C SER A 84 -16.05 1.67 9.60
N ASP A 85 -16.70 2.43 8.73
CA ASP A 85 -16.09 2.88 7.47
C ASP A 85 -14.77 3.62 7.69
N GLU A 86 -14.63 4.34 8.82
CA GLU A 86 -13.39 5.02 9.19
C GLU A 86 -12.25 4.07 9.51
N TYR A 87 -12.53 2.94 10.16
CA TYR A 87 -11.51 1.90 10.42
C TYR A 87 -10.97 1.34 9.11
N GLN A 88 -11.89 0.96 8.21
CA GLN A 88 -11.52 0.43 6.90
C GLN A 88 -10.71 1.46 6.10
N LYS A 89 -11.16 2.71 6.04
CA LYS A 89 -10.42 3.80 5.39
C LYS A 89 -9.03 4.00 5.99
N CYS A 90 -8.87 3.87 7.32
CA CYS A 90 -7.55 3.96 7.93
C CYS A 90 -6.64 2.80 7.52
N CYS A 91 -7.17 1.57 7.45
CA CYS A 91 -6.41 0.39 7.01
C CYS A 91 -6.00 0.51 5.54
N GLU A 92 -6.91 0.94 4.65
CA GLU A 92 -6.64 1.21 3.24
C GLU A 92 -5.55 2.28 3.07
N ASN A 93 -5.64 3.38 3.83
CA ASN A 93 -4.62 4.43 3.82
C ASN A 93 -3.24 3.91 4.26
N ILE A 94 -3.20 3.07 5.32
CA ILE A 94 -1.94 2.45 5.75
C ILE A 94 -1.37 1.58 4.63
N GLN A 95 -2.22 0.77 3.98
CA GLN A 95 -1.80 -0.13 2.92
C GLN A 95 -1.24 0.62 1.71
N ILE A 96 -1.93 1.66 1.22
CA ILE A 96 -1.49 2.50 0.11
C ILE A 96 -0.15 3.17 0.44
N LEU A 97 -0.04 3.78 1.63
CA LEU A 97 1.19 4.45 2.02
C LEU A 97 2.35 3.46 2.18
N LEU A 98 2.09 2.26 2.71
CA LEU A 98 3.07 1.19 2.88
C LEU A 98 3.60 0.68 1.54
N GLU A 99 2.73 0.50 0.54
CA GLU A 99 3.11 0.11 -0.80
C GLU A 99 4.03 1.15 -1.45
N GLU A 100 3.61 2.42 -1.48
CA GLU A 100 4.41 3.51 -2.06
C GLU A 100 5.74 3.72 -1.34
N PHE A 101 5.76 3.56 -0.01
CA PHE A 101 6.97 3.67 0.80
C PHE A 101 7.95 2.51 0.53
N SER A 102 7.45 1.30 0.30
CA SER A 102 8.24 0.13 -0.11
C SER A 102 8.84 0.32 -1.51
N LEU A 103 8.06 0.83 -2.46
CA LEU A 103 8.55 1.14 -3.81
C LEU A 103 9.61 2.26 -3.78
N ALA A 104 9.38 3.30 -2.98
CA ALA A 104 10.34 4.39 -2.77
C ALA A 104 11.67 3.87 -2.21
N LYS A 105 11.65 2.88 -1.31
CA LYS A 105 12.86 2.25 -0.78
C LYS A 105 13.71 1.67 -1.91
N GLY A 106 13.12 0.97 -2.87
CA GLY A 106 13.84 0.43 -4.03
C GLY A 106 14.54 1.52 -4.86
N GLY A 107 13.91 2.69 -4.97
CA GLY A 107 14.54 3.85 -5.60
C GLY A 107 15.72 4.42 -4.83
N VAL A 108 15.64 4.47 -3.50
CA VAL A 108 16.77 4.88 -2.64
C VAL A 108 17.92 3.87 -2.72
N GLU A 109 17.65 2.56 -2.85
CA GLU A 109 18.67 1.53 -3.09
C GLU A 109 19.39 1.77 -4.43
N ASN A 110 18.65 2.14 -5.46
CA ASN A 110 19.21 2.50 -6.76
C ASN A 110 20.07 3.77 -6.71
N LEU A 111 19.70 4.74 -5.87
CA LEU A 111 20.50 5.93 -5.62
C LEU A 111 21.80 5.60 -4.85
N LYS A 112 21.73 4.71 -3.85
CA LYS A 112 22.92 4.21 -3.15
C LYS A 112 23.92 3.59 -4.12
N PHE A 113 23.45 2.76 -5.05
CA PHE A 113 24.29 2.20 -6.11
C PHE A 113 24.94 3.30 -6.97
N THR A 114 24.18 4.34 -7.32
CA THR A 114 24.68 5.47 -8.11
C THR A 114 25.82 6.21 -7.40
N TYR A 115 25.78 6.30 -6.06
CA TYR A 115 26.82 6.93 -5.24
C TYR A 115 27.86 5.96 -4.66
N GLN A 116 27.97 4.73 -5.17
CA GLN A 116 28.85 3.68 -4.62
C GLN A 116 30.32 4.10 -4.39
N ASN A 117 30.81 5.11 -5.12
CA ASN A 117 32.18 5.62 -4.99
C ASN A 117 32.34 6.71 -3.90
N ASP A 118 31.26 7.17 -3.28
CA ASP A 118 31.23 8.15 -2.19
C ASP A 118 30.77 7.47 -0.90
N GLN A 119 31.72 6.96 -0.12
CA GLN A 119 31.46 6.19 1.10
C GLN A 119 30.63 6.96 2.13
N ASN A 120 30.77 8.29 2.19
CA ASN A 120 30.02 9.11 3.15
C ASN A 120 28.54 9.17 2.74
N THR A 121 28.27 9.49 1.47
CA THR A 121 26.90 9.51 0.94
C THR A 121 26.24 8.13 1.03
N VAL A 122 26.98 7.06 0.71
CA VAL A 122 26.51 5.67 0.84
C VAL A 122 26.12 5.36 2.28
N SER A 123 26.96 5.70 3.26
CA SER A 123 26.69 5.44 4.68
C SER A 123 25.43 6.17 5.17
N GLN A 124 25.22 7.41 4.72
CA GLN A 124 24.00 8.16 5.06
C GLN A 124 22.75 7.53 4.43
N LEU A 125 22.84 7.08 3.17
CA LEU A 125 21.75 6.38 2.49
C LEU A 125 21.45 5.02 3.15
N ASP A 126 22.46 4.31 3.65
CA ASP A 126 22.27 3.07 4.41
C ASP A 126 21.47 3.28 5.69
N ILE A 127 21.73 4.36 6.42
CA ILE A 127 20.94 4.72 7.60
C ILE A 127 19.47 4.99 7.21
N ILE A 128 19.24 5.68 6.09
CA ILE A 128 17.88 5.95 5.59
C ILE A 128 17.19 4.63 5.20
N LEU A 129 17.86 3.76 4.44
CA LEU A 129 17.34 2.46 4.03
C LEU A 129 17.01 1.55 5.22
N LEU A 130 17.82 1.61 6.28
CA LEU A 130 17.55 0.92 7.53
C LEU A 130 16.26 1.46 8.18
N LYS A 131 16.11 2.78 8.32
CA LYS A 131 14.88 3.40 8.86
C LYS A 131 13.65 2.98 8.05
N MET A 132 13.74 3.00 6.72
CA MET A 132 12.64 2.58 5.85
C MET A 132 12.31 1.10 6.06
N SER A 133 13.31 0.22 6.07
CA SER A 133 13.11 -1.23 6.22
C SER A 133 12.49 -1.61 7.57
N THR A 134 12.96 -1.01 8.66
CA THR A 134 12.39 -1.22 10.00
C THR A 134 10.96 -0.72 10.06
N THR A 135 10.69 0.47 9.52
CA THR A 135 9.33 1.04 9.46
C THR A 135 8.38 0.15 8.66
N ILE A 136 8.79 -0.32 7.48
CA ILE A 136 7.98 -1.23 6.65
C ILE A 136 7.62 -2.48 7.45
N LYS A 137 8.60 -3.09 8.12
CA LYS A 137 8.38 -4.29 8.94
C LYS A 137 7.39 -4.03 10.08
N ASP A 138 7.57 -2.95 10.82
CA ASP A 138 6.74 -2.61 11.98
C ASP A 138 5.30 -2.29 11.57
N VAL A 139 5.12 -1.48 10.52
CA VAL A 139 3.80 -1.12 9.99
C VAL A 139 3.10 -2.33 9.38
N SER A 140 3.81 -3.16 8.60
CA SER A 140 3.23 -4.39 8.02
C SER A 140 2.75 -5.35 9.10
N THR A 141 3.54 -5.52 10.17
CA THR A 141 3.17 -6.38 11.30
C THR A 141 1.91 -5.87 11.99
N LYS A 142 1.83 -4.55 12.24
CA LYS A 142 0.63 -3.92 12.81
C LYS A 142 -0.57 -4.06 11.90
N LEU A 143 -0.42 -3.81 10.60
CA LEU A 143 -1.50 -3.94 9.61
C LEU A 143 -2.04 -5.38 9.55
N ASN A 144 -1.17 -6.39 9.58
CA ASN A 144 -1.60 -7.79 9.60
C ASN A 144 -2.41 -8.15 10.85
N ILE A 145 -2.10 -7.55 12.00
CA ILE A 145 -2.87 -7.72 13.25
C ILE A 145 -4.22 -7.00 13.17
N LEU A 146 -4.31 -5.92 12.39
CA LEU A 146 -5.52 -5.11 12.19
C LEU A 146 -6.45 -5.69 11.10
N ASN A 147 -5.89 -6.44 10.13
CA ASN A 147 -6.65 -7.04 9.03
C ASN A 147 -7.20 -8.48 9.22
N PRO A 148 -7.30 -9.12 10.41
CA PRO A 148 -7.81 -10.50 10.47
C PRO A 148 -9.30 -10.65 10.13
N ILE A 149 -9.99 -9.56 9.77
CA ILE A 149 -11.45 -9.46 9.67
C ILE A 149 -11.94 -9.56 8.22
N GLN A 150 -11.10 -9.19 7.24
CA GLN A 150 -11.41 -9.41 5.82
C GLN A 150 -11.53 -10.91 5.47
N HIS A 151 -10.89 -11.80 6.25
CA HIS A 151 -11.04 -13.25 6.11
C HIS A 151 -12.29 -13.85 6.80
N GLN A 152 -13.01 -13.08 7.62
CA GLN A 152 -14.27 -13.54 8.22
C GLN A 152 -15.49 -13.14 7.36
N GLU A 153 -15.52 -11.93 6.80
CA GLU A 153 -16.63 -11.50 5.94
C GLU A 153 -16.73 -12.30 4.63
N SER A 154 -15.60 -12.74 4.06
CA SER A 154 -15.61 -13.67 2.91
C SER A 154 -16.27 -15.01 3.24
N LYS A 155 -16.04 -15.56 4.43
CA LYS A 155 -16.68 -16.81 4.86
C LYS A 155 -18.18 -16.65 5.12
N LEU A 156 -18.63 -15.50 5.61
CA LEU A 156 -20.06 -15.21 5.80
C LEU A 156 -20.79 -15.03 4.45
N ASN A 157 -20.18 -14.33 3.49
CA ASN A 157 -20.74 -14.16 2.15
C ASN A 157 -20.81 -15.49 1.36
N ASP A 158 -19.84 -16.39 1.56
CA ASP A 158 -19.88 -17.74 0.96
C ASP A 158 -21.01 -18.59 1.56
N ILE A 159 -21.32 -18.43 2.85
CA ILE A 159 -22.43 -19.12 3.52
C ILE A 159 -23.78 -18.59 3.02
N ASP A 160 -23.95 -17.27 2.89
CA ASP A 160 -25.19 -16.67 2.41
C ASP A 160 -25.51 -17.05 0.96
N ASN A 161 -24.49 -17.13 0.10
CA ASN A 161 -24.65 -17.63 -1.26
C ASN A 161 -25.06 -19.12 -1.28
N THR A 162 -24.44 -19.94 -0.42
CA THR A 162 -24.77 -21.37 -0.32
C THR A 162 -26.21 -21.59 0.19
N ILE A 163 -26.70 -20.75 1.11
CA ILE A 163 -28.08 -20.81 1.62
C ILE A 163 -29.09 -20.34 0.55
N SER A 164 -28.73 -19.35 -0.26
CA SER A 164 -29.55 -18.89 -1.39
C SER A 164 -29.71 -19.98 -2.47
N ASP A 165 -28.68 -20.79 -2.70
CA ASP A 165 -28.72 -21.92 -3.63
C ASP A 165 -29.60 -23.08 -3.11
N LEU A 166 -29.57 -23.35 -1.79
CA LEU A 166 -30.40 -24.38 -1.16
C LEU A 166 -31.89 -24.03 -1.15
N THR A 167 -32.23 -22.74 -1.01
CA THR A 167 -33.62 -22.26 -1.01
C THR A 167 -34.23 -22.16 -2.41
N SER A 168 -33.41 -22.25 -3.46
CA SER A 168 -33.84 -22.26 -4.87
C SER A 168 -34.13 -23.67 -5.41
N ILE A 169 -33.79 -24.73 -4.66
CA ILE A 169 -34.18 -26.11 -4.98
C ILE A 169 -35.64 -26.31 -4.60
N LYS A 170 -36.53 -26.00 -5.55
CA LYS A 170 -37.95 -26.33 -5.51
C LYS A 170 -38.06 -27.86 -5.46
N VAL A 171 -38.47 -28.40 -4.31
CA VAL A 171 -38.79 -29.83 -4.16
C VAL A 171 -39.92 -30.15 -5.13
N GLU A 172 -39.61 -30.82 -6.23
CA GLU A 172 -40.61 -31.49 -7.06
C GLU A 172 -41.26 -32.57 -6.20
N THR A 173 -42.45 -32.28 -5.69
CA THR A 173 -43.31 -33.30 -5.09
C THR A 173 -43.63 -34.34 -6.17
N PRO A 174 -43.34 -35.63 -5.97
CA PRO A 174 -43.75 -36.65 -6.92
C PRO A 174 -45.27 -36.68 -6.99
N ASN A 175 -45.82 -36.53 -8.20
CA ASN A 175 -47.23 -36.78 -8.48
C ASN A 175 -47.55 -38.24 -8.12
N PHE A 176 -48.31 -38.44 -7.04
CA PHE A 176 -48.98 -39.71 -6.80
C PHE A 176 -50.26 -39.72 -7.64
N GLU A 177 -50.29 -40.55 -8.68
CA GLU A 177 -51.52 -40.91 -9.38
C GLU A 177 -52.44 -41.66 -8.41
N GLU A 178 -53.65 -41.13 -8.19
CA GLU A 178 -54.72 -41.81 -7.46
C GLU A 178 -55.20 -43.03 -8.28
N PRO A 179 -55.36 -44.22 -7.67
CA PRO A 179 -55.95 -45.35 -8.37
C PRO A 179 -57.47 -45.19 -8.48
N ASP A 180 -57.97 -45.20 -9.72
CA ASP A 180 -59.40 -45.27 -10.05
C ASP A 180 -60.05 -46.51 -9.41
N ILE A 181 -60.90 -46.29 -8.41
CA ILE A 181 -61.80 -47.32 -7.89
C ILE A 181 -63.03 -47.39 -8.80
N ASN A 182 -62.96 -48.25 -9.81
CA ASN A 182 -64.11 -48.59 -10.65
C ASN A 182 -65.08 -49.48 -9.86
N MET A 183 -66.13 -48.89 -9.29
CA MET A 183 -67.21 -49.62 -8.63
C MET A 183 -68.18 -50.16 -9.70
N GLY A 184 -67.89 -51.36 -10.22
CA GLY A 184 -68.78 -52.12 -11.09
C GLY A 184 -69.89 -52.80 -10.29
N ILE A 185 -71.12 -52.37 -10.53
CA ILE A 185 -72.37 -53.00 -10.08
C ILE A 185 -72.60 -54.28 -10.89
N VAL A 186 -72.70 -55.44 -10.22
CA VAL A 186 -73.58 -56.57 -10.60
C VAL A 186 -74.09 -57.23 -9.32
#